data_AF-A0A4R6MEV8-F1
#
_entry.id   AF-A0A4R6MEV8-F1
#
_cell.length_a   1.000
_cell.length_b   1.000
_cell.length_c   1.000
_cell.angle_alpha   90.00
_cell.angle_beta   90.00
_cell.angle_gamma   90.00
#
_symmetry.space_group_name_H-M   'P 1'
#
loop_
_entity.id
_entity.type
_entity.pdbx_description
1 polymer ?
#
loop_
_entity_poly.entity_id
_entity_poly.type
_entity_poly.pdbx_seq_one_letter_code
_entity_poly.pdbx_strand_id
1 'polypeptide(L)'
;MIKTKTSFLTFAILCLIVFPYHIAVFFINSDALFSIIPGWHTTIVPGQIVSNLIKFLILLIVTICYWKLSQIQYEINFKKFLIHLLLTIPAIFVGRFSLYELISPDSIKPKDFINCIQIIVLLNIFISILFFLGQTLFLRFYYQSKKFA
;
A
#
# COMPACT_ATOMS: atom_id res chain seq x y z
N MET A 1 17.96 10.59 -15.94
CA MET A 1 16.70 9.97 -16.44
C MET A 1 16.76 8.49 -16.10
N ILE A 2 15.64 7.77 -16.05
CA ILE A 2 15.62 6.33 -15.73
C ILE A 2 14.88 5.55 -16.81
N LYS A 3 15.36 4.34 -17.13
CA LYS A 3 14.73 3.49 -18.13
C LYS A 3 13.35 3.06 -17.66
N THR A 4 12.34 3.22 -18.49
CA THR A 4 10.95 2.83 -18.17
C THR A 4 10.81 1.37 -17.77
N LYS A 5 11.60 0.48 -18.38
CA LYS A 5 11.66 -0.95 -18.02
C LYS A 5 12.07 -1.17 -16.55
N THR A 6 13.02 -0.37 -16.05
CA THR A 6 13.45 -0.47 -14.65
C THR A 6 12.35 0.02 -13.71
N SER A 7 11.66 1.11 -14.06
CA SER A 7 10.52 1.60 -13.28
C SER A 7 9.35 0.61 -13.25
N PHE A 8 9.05 -0.04 -14.37
CA PHE A 8 8.09 -1.14 -14.42
C PHE A 8 8.52 -2.29 -13.49
N LEU A 9 9.78 -2.73 -13.57
CA LEU A 9 10.28 -3.81 -12.73
C LEU A 9 10.19 -3.47 -11.24
N THR A 10 10.54 -2.24 -10.84
CA THR A 10 10.40 -1.78 -9.45
C THR A 10 8.96 -1.91 -8.96
N PHE A 11 7.98 -1.42 -9.74
CA PHE A 11 6.57 -1.50 -9.35
C PHE A 11 6.01 -2.93 -9.41
N ALA A 12 6.49 -3.77 -10.32
CA ALA A 12 6.14 -5.19 -10.35
C ALA A 12 6.63 -5.92 -9.07
N ILE A 13 7.86 -5.64 -8.64
CA ILE A 13 8.40 -6.19 -7.37
C ILE A 13 7.59 -5.68 -6.18
N LEU A 14 7.28 -4.38 -6.13
CA LEU A 14 6.45 -3.81 -5.06
C LEU A 14 5.05 -4.43 -5.03
N CYS A 15 4.44 -4.64 -6.19
CA CYS A 15 3.14 -5.31 -6.32
C CYS A 15 3.21 -6.75 -5.75
N LEU A 16 4.29 -7.48 -6.02
CA LEU A 16 4.51 -8.83 -5.48
C LEU A 16 4.73 -8.82 -3.96
N ILE A 17 5.43 -7.81 -3.42
CA ILE A 17 5.63 -7.67 -1.97
C ILE A 17 4.31 -7.38 -1.25
N VAL A 18 3.46 -6.55 -1.85
CA VAL A 18 2.12 -6.19 -1.34
C VAL A 18 1.11 -7.31 -1.57
N PHE A 19 1.42 -8.25 -2.46
CA PHE A 19 0.52 -9.33 -2.84
C PHE A 19 -0.08 -9.94 -1.57
N PRO A 20 -1.40 -9.83 -1.41
CA PRO A 20 -2.03 -10.12 -0.14
C PRO A 20 -2.12 -11.64 0.01
N TYR A 21 -1.06 -12.26 0.52
CA TYR A 21 -1.05 -13.67 0.88
C TYR A 21 -2.22 -14.01 1.82
N HIS A 22 -2.58 -13.08 2.70
CA HIS A 22 -3.77 -13.19 3.55
C HIS A 22 -5.07 -13.33 2.76
N ILE A 23 -5.19 -12.77 1.56
CA ILE A 23 -6.39 -12.93 0.70
C ILE A 23 -6.42 -14.31 0.05
N ALA A 24 -5.26 -14.81 -0.42
CA ALA A 24 -5.17 -16.18 -0.90
C ALA A 24 -5.55 -17.19 0.21
N VAL A 25 -5.13 -16.94 1.45
CA VAL A 25 -5.52 -17.74 2.63
C VAL A 25 -6.99 -17.53 3.01
N PHE A 26 -7.54 -16.31 2.85
CA PHE A 26 -8.95 -15.98 3.13
C PHE A 26 -9.93 -16.74 2.22
N PHE A 27 -9.57 -16.94 0.94
CA PHE A 27 -10.36 -17.77 0.03
C PHE A 27 -10.29 -19.27 0.38
N ILE A 28 -9.31 -19.69 1.18
CA ILE A 28 -9.07 -21.09 1.53
C ILE A 28 -9.64 -21.44 2.93
N ASN A 29 -9.65 -20.50 3.88
CA ASN A 29 -10.14 -20.70 5.25
C ASN A 29 -11.02 -19.54 5.73
N SER A 30 -12.30 -19.84 6.02
CA SER A 30 -13.32 -18.87 6.47
C SER A 30 -13.12 -18.31 7.88
N ASP A 31 -12.34 -19.00 8.71
CA ASP A 31 -12.11 -18.68 10.13
C ASP A 31 -11.02 -17.62 10.35
N ALA A 32 -10.47 -17.02 9.31
CA ALA A 32 -9.42 -15.99 9.41
C ALA A 32 -9.94 -14.60 9.87
N LEU A 33 -11.23 -14.47 10.21
CA LEU A 33 -11.91 -13.21 10.56
C LEU A 33 -11.98 -12.90 12.07
N PHE A 34 -11.29 -13.66 12.92
CA PHE A 34 -11.27 -13.39 14.36
C PHE A 34 -10.53 -12.09 14.70
N SER A 35 -10.93 -11.42 15.78
CA SER A 35 -10.23 -10.23 16.27
C SER A 35 -8.88 -10.62 16.88
N ILE A 36 -7.85 -9.81 16.61
CA ILE A 36 -6.50 -9.98 17.19
C ILE A 36 -6.52 -9.73 18.71
N ILE A 37 -7.51 -8.97 19.20
CA ILE A 37 -7.68 -8.64 20.62
C ILE A 37 -8.86 -9.46 21.17
N PRO A 38 -8.60 -10.49 22.00
CA PRO A 38 -9.67 -11.28 22.59
C PRO A 38 -10.59 -10.40 23.45
N GLY A 39 -11.91 -10.49 23.22
CA GLY A 39 -12.94 -9.69 23.92
C GLY A 39 -13.40 -8.42 23.18
N TRP A 40 -12.78 -8.05 22.06
CA TRP A 40 -13.31 -7.00 21.18
C TRP A 40 -14.23 -7.61 20.11
N HIS A 41 -15.51 -7.23 20.13
CA HIS A 41 -16.50 -7.61 19.11
C HIS A 41 -16.35 -6.85 17.78
N THR A 42 -15.39 -5.92 17.67
CA THR A 42 -15.10 -5.18 16.44
C THR A 42 -14.07 -5.92 15.59
N THR A 43 -14.48 -6.32 14.39
CA THR A 43 -13.64 -7.03 13.41
C THR A 43 -12.68 -6.05 12.72
N ILE A 44 -11.57 -5.71 13.37
CA ILE A 44 -10.53 -4.82 12.82
C ILE A 44 -9.78 -5.47 11.65
N VAL A 45 -9.63 -6.80 11.69
CA VAL A 45 -8.92 -7.62 10.69
C VAL A 45 -9.50 -7.51 9.28
N PRO A 46 -10.82 -7.65 9.03
CA PRO A 46 -11.37 -7.49 7.68
C PRO A 46 -11.17 -6.10 7.10
N GLY A 47 -11.20 -5.03 7.91
CA GLY A 47 -10.97 -3.66 7.42
C GLY A 47 -9.56 -3.48 6.85
N GLN A 48 -8.56 -4.02 7.54
CA GLN A 48 -7.17 -3.98 7.08
C GLN A 48 -6.94 -4.85 5.83
N ILE A 49 -7.53 -6.04 5.77
CA ILE A 49 -7.48 -6.92 4.59
C ILE A 49 -8.08 -6.24 3.37
N VAL A 50 -9.28 -5.65 3.51
CA VAL A 50 -9.96 -4.93 2.41
C VAL A 50 -9.15 -3.70 1.98
N SER A 51 -8.61 -2.93 2.93
CA SER A 51 -7.75 -1.77 2.61
C SER A 51 -6.51 -2.20 1.81
N ASN A 52 -5.87 -3.30 2.21
CA ASN A 52 -4.70 -3.85 1.52
C ASN A 52 -5.06 -4.39 0.13
N LEU A 53 -6.22 -5.01 -0.04
CA LEU A 53 -6.73 -5.43 -1.34
C LEU A 53 -6.87 -4.24 -2.29
N ILE A 54 -7.48 -3.15 -1.82
CA ILE A 54 -7.66 -1.93 -2.62
C ILE A 54 -6.30 -1.37 -3.05
N LYS A 55 -5.34 -1.27 -2.11
CA LYS A 55 -3.97 -0.82 -2.42
C LYS A 55 -3.28 -1.72 -3.45
N PHE A 56 -3.44 -3.04 -3.32
CA PHE A 56 -2.92 -4.02 -4.27
C PHE A 56 -3.49 -3.83 -5.67
N LEU A 57 -4.82 -3.71 -5.80
CA LEU A 57 -5.48 -3.50 -7.10
C LEU A 57 -4.98 -2.20 -7.78
N ILE A 58 -4.83 -1.13 -7.00
CA ILE A 58 -4.31 0.14 -7.52
C ILE A 58 -2.86 -0.02 -8.00
N LEU A 59 -2.01 -0.68 -7.21
CA LEU A 59 -0.62 -0.96 -7.60
C LEU A 59 -0.53 -1.84 -8.85
N LEU A 60 -1.44 -2.80 -9.02
CA LEU A 60 -1.53 -3.63 -10.21
C LEU A 60 -1.85 -2.79 -11.44
N ILE A 61 -2.84 -1.88 -11.36
CA ILE A 61 -3.17 -0.93 -12.44
C ILE A 61 -1.95 -0.07 -12.79
N VAL A 62 -1.27 0.47 -11.78
CA VAL A 62 -0.08 1.32 -11.95
C VAL A 62 1.06 0.56 -12.62
N THR A 63 1.26 -0.70 -12.24
CA THR A 63 2.25 -1.59 -12.85
C THR A 63 1.93 -1.81 -14.33
N ILE A 64 0.66 -2.03 -14.68
CA ILE A 64 0.21 -2.14 -16.08
C ILE A 64 0.45 -0.83 -16.84
N CYS A 65 0.18 0.33 -16.23
CA CYS A 65 0.45 1.64 -16.82
C CYS A 65 1.95 1.85 -17.09
N TYR A 66 2.83 1.48 -16.15
CA TYR A 66 4.29 1.52 -16.37
C TYR A 66 4.74 0.55 -17.47
N TRP A 67 4.12 -0.64 -17.56
CA TRP A 67 4.38 -1.56 -18.66
C TRP A 67 4.02 -0.95 -20.01
N LYS A 68 2.83 -0.35 -20.14
CA LYS A 68 2.43 0.39 -21.35
C LYS A 68 3.37 1.54 -21.67
N LEU A 69 3.77 2.33 -20.67
CA LEU A 69 4.77 3.39 -20.85
C LEU A 69 6.11 2.84 -21.34
N SER A 70 6.53 1.65 -20.90
CA SER A 70 7.79 1.05 -21.32
C SER A 70 7.84 0.64 -22.79
N GLN A 71 6.67 0.51 -23.44
CA GLN A 71 6.57 0.22 -24.87
C GLN A 71 6.63 1.50 -25.72
N ILE A 72 6.27 2.65 -25.13
CA ILE A 72 6.09 3.92 -25.86
C ILE A 72 7.28 4.87 -25.61
N GLN A 73 7.79 4.90 -24.38
CA GLN A 73 8.88 5.80 -23.97
C GLN A 73 10.04 4.97 -23.43
N TYR A 74 11.26 5.29 -23.87
CA TYR A 74 12.46 4.63 -23.35
C TYR A 74 12.85 5.14 -21.95
N GLU A 75 12.61 6.43 -21.69
CA GLU A 75 13.05 7.08 -20.46
C GLU A 75 11.94 7.91 -19.81
N ILE A 76 11.98 7.96 -18.49
CA ILE A 76 11.14 8.84 -17.68
C ILE A 76 12.00 9.73 -16.79
N ASN A 77 11.42 10.86 -16.38
CA ASN A 77 12.08 11.78 -15.46
C ASN A 77 12.24 11.11 -14.09
N PHE A 78 13.50 10.94 -13.68
CA PHE A 78 13.86 10.29 -12.42
C PHE A 78 13.23 10.97 -11.19
N LYS A 79 13.12 12.31 -11.17
CA LYS A 79 12.51 13.03 -10.04
C LYS A 79 11.04 12.65 -9.86
N LYS A 80 10.28 12.59 -10.97
CA LYS A 80 8.85 12.22 -10.94
C LYS A 80 8.67 10.77 -10.48
N PHE A 81 9.52 9.87 -10.97
CA PHE A 81 9.54 8.47 -10.54
C PHE A 81 9.85 8.34 -9.05
N LEU A 82 10.89 9.03 -8.56
CA LEU A 82 11.32 8.94 -7.17
C LEU A 82 10.27 9.50 -6.20
N ILE A 83 9.60 10.61 -6.54
CA ILE A 83 8.49 11.14 -5.75
C ILE A 83 7.35 10.12 -5.68
N HIS A 84 6.97 9.53 -6.81
CA HIS A 84 5.91 8.52 -6.83
C HIS A 84 6.27 7.29 -6.00
N LEU A 85 7.51 6.80 -6.14
CA LEU A 85 8.02 5.68 -5.37
C LEU A 85 8.00 5.97 -3.86
N LEU A 86 8.49 7.14 -3.45
CA LEU A 86 8.57 7.54 -2.05
C LEU A 86 7.18 7.68 -1.39
N LEU A 87 6.19 8.18 -2.14
CA LEU A 87 4.80 8.26 -1.67
C LEU A 87 4.11 6.89 -1.58
N THR A 88 4.62 5.89 -2.31
CA THR A 88 4.01 4.56 -2.38
C THR A 88 4.60 3.61 -1.33
N ILE A 89 5.91 3.66 -1.07
CA ILE A 89 6.61 2.75 -0.16
C ILE A 89 6.00 2.67 1.26
N PRO A 90 5.68 3.77 1.96
CA PRO A 90 5.14 3.70 3.32
C PRO A 90 3.84 2.90 3.41
N ALA A 91 2.98 3.03 2.40
CA ALA A 91 1.71 2.32 2.35
C ALA A 91 1.88 0.82 2.12
N ILE A 92 2.95 0.42 1.45
CA ILE A 92 3.33 -0.98 1.23
C ILE A 92 3.81 -1.61 2.53
N PHE A 93 4.66 -0.90 3.29
CA PHE A 93 5.14 -1.37 4.58
C PHE A 93 4.01 -1.59 5.59
N VAL A 94 3.12 -0.60 5.74
CA VAL A 94 1.94 -0.71 6.62
C VAL A 94 0.96 -1.79 6.17
N GLY A 95 0.90 -2.06 4.86
CA GLY A 95 0.07 -3.15 4.34
C GLY A 95 0.59 -4.53 4.77
N ARG A 96 1.91 -4.68 4.95
CA ARG A 96 2.53 -5.97 5.26
C ARG A 96 2.79 -6.17 6.75
N PHE A 97 3.15 -5.11 7.48
CA PHE A 97 3.39 -5.15 8.91
C PHE A 97 2.29 -4.38 9.60
N SER A 98 1.46 -5.08 10.38
CA SER A 98 0.45 -4.42 11.17
C SER A 98 1.14 -3.57 12.23
N LEU A 99 0.94 -2.26 12.19
CA LEU A 99 1.50 -1.36 13.20
C LEU A 99 1.03 -1.72 14.62
N TYR A 100 -0.09 -2.44 14.74
CA TYR A 100 -0.59 -2.94 16.01
C TYR A 100 0.27 -4.06 16.61
N GLU A 101 1.03 -4.81 15.80
CA GLU A 101 1.98 -5.83 16.29
C GLU A 101 3.19 -5.21 17.00
N LEU A 102 3.46 -3.92 16.79
CA LEU A 102 4.49 -3.18 17.51
C LEU A 102 4.08 -2.84 18.96
N ILE A 103 2.80 -3.02 19.31
CA ILE A 103 2.31 -2.78 20.67
C ILE A 103 2.36 -4.10 21.45
N SER A 104 3.16 -4.14 22.51
CA SER A 104 3.12 -5.22 23.50
C SER A 104 2.04 -4.92 24.56
N PRO A 105 0.89 -5.63 24.55
CA PRO A 105 -0.25 -5.31 25.42
C PRO A 105 0.08 -5.43 26.92
N ASP A 106 1.07 -6.25 27.28
CA ASP A 106 1.42 -6.54 28.67
C ASP A 106 2.19 -5.40 29.37
N SER A 107 2.65 -4.39 28.63
CA SER A 107 3.57 -3.36 29.13
C SER A 107 2.95 -1.98 29.33
N ILE A 108 1.68 -1.78 28.96
CA ILE A 108 1.08 -0.44 28.84
C ILE A 108 -0.14 -0.29 29.75
N LYS A 109 -0.21 0.82 30.49
CA LYS A 109 -1.39 1.17 31.28
C LYS A 109 -2.62 1.32 30.36
N PRO A 110 -3.82 0.92 30.77
CA PRO A 110 -5.02 0.93 29.89
C PRO A 110 -5.31 2.28 29.21
N LYS A 111 -5.03 3.40 29.90
CA LYS A 111 -5.21 4.76 29.36
C LYS A 111 -4.22 5.09 28.24
N ASP A 112 -2.98 4.62 28.36
CA ASP A 112 -1.92 4.85 27.38
C ASP A 112 -2.10 3.93 26.15
N PHE A 113 -2.72 2.76 26.35
CA PHE A 113 -3.07 1.84 25.26
C PHE A 113 -4.08 2.46 24.28
N ILE A 114 -5.11 3.14 24.79
CA ILE A 114 -6.10 3.83 23.95
C ILE A 114 -5.43 4.93 23.10
N ASN A 115 -4.54 5.73 23.71
CA ASN A 115 -3.80 6.77 22.99
C ASN A 115 -2.89 6.17 21.90
N CYS A 116 -2.26 5.03 22.18
CA CYS A 116 -1.41 4.32 21.21
C CYS A 116 -2.22 3.86 19.99
N ILE A 117 -3.40 3.27 20.21
CA ILE A 117 -4.32 2.88 19.13
C ILE A 117 -4.70 4.11 18.29
N GLN A 118 -5.07 5.24 18.92
CA GLN A 118 -5.44 6.46 18.20
C GLN A 118 -4.29 6.98 17.31
N ILE A 119 -3.05 6.95 17.81
CA ILE A 119 -1.87 7.35 17.04
C ILE A 119 -1.68 6.43 15.82
N ILE A 120 -1.81 5.11 16.00
CA ILE A 120 -1.69 4.15 14.90
C ILE A 120 -2.78 4.36 13.85
N VAL A 121 -4.02 4.59 14.27
CA VAL A 121 -5.13 4.90 13.35
C VAL A 121 -4.83 6.17 12.56
N LEU A 122 -4.39 7.24 13.22
CA LEU A 122 -4.03 8.49 12.55
C LEU A 122 -2.89 8.30 11.55
N LEU A 123 -1.86 7.54 11.93
CA LEU A 123 -0.73 7.22 11.06
C LEU A 123 -1.15 6.41 9.83
N ASN A 124 -2.05 5.43 10.01
CA ASN A 124 -2.62 4.64 8.91
C ASN A 124 -3.42 5.50 7.92
N ILE A 125 -4.19 6.46 8.43
CA ILE A 125 -4.94 7.42 7.60
C ILE A 125 -3.96 8.30 6.82
N PHE A 126 -2.96 8.87 7.49
CA PHE A 126 -1.96 9.73 6.86
C PHE A 126 -1.20 9.02 5.74
N ILE A 127 -0.74 7.79 6.00
CA ILE A 127 -0.04 6.96 5.01
C ILE A 127 -0.94 6.62 3.82
N SER A 128 -2.22 6.36 4.07
CA SER A 128 -3.19 6.09 2.99
C SER A 128 -3.42 7.33 2.13
N ILE A 129 -3.49 8.53 2.72
CA ILE A 129 -3.59 9.79 1.97
C ILE A 129 -2.35 10.00 1.09
N LEU A 130 -1.14 9.78 1.62
CA LEU A 130 0.10 9.87 0.85
C LEU A 130 0.11 8.91 -0.34
N PHE A 131 -0.36 7.68 -0.14
CA PHE A 131 -0.49 6.71 -1.22
C PHE A 131 -1.38 7.23 -2.34
N PHE A 132 -2.61 7.64 -2.03
CA PHE A 132 -3.55 8.16 -3.03
C PHE A 132 -3.03 9.43 -3.73
N LEU A 133 -2.33 10.31 -3.01
CA LEU A 133 -1.62 11.44 -3.61
C LEU A 133 -0.54 10.99 -4.60
N GLY A 134 0.24 9.97 -4.25
CA GLY A 134 1.22 9.36 -5.17
C GLY A 134 0.56 8.84 -6.45
N GLN A 135 -0.56 8.13 -6.32
CA GLN A 135 -1.26 7.54 -7.46
C GLN A 135 -1.91 8.59 -8.37
N THR A 136 -2.51 9.64 -7.80
CA THR A 136 -3.07 10.75 -8.58
C THR A 136 -2.00 11.54 -9.33
N LEU A 137 -0.84 11.79 -8.71
CA LEU A 137 0.30 12.40 -9.37
C LEU A 137 0.83 11.54 -10.53
N PHE A 138 0.93 10.23 -10.32
CA PHE A 138 1.35 9.30 -11.37
C PHE A 138 0.35 9.26 -12.53
N LEU A 139 -0.95 9.23 -12.24
CA LEU A 139 -1.98 9.21 -13.28
C LEU A 139 -1.90 10.45 -14.17
N ARG A 140 -1.73 11.63 -13.57
CA ARG A 140 -1.51 12.88 -14.32
C ARG A 140 -0.26 12.80 -15.20
N PHE A 141 0.83 12.25 -14.68
CA PHE A 141 2.06 12.04 -15.43
C PHE A 141 1.85 11.07 -16.61
N TYR A 142 1.17 9.96 -16.38
CA TYR A 142 0.86 8.96 -17.41
C TYR A 142 0.06 9.55 -18.58
N TYR A 143 -1.00 10.31 -18.29
CA TYR A 143 -1.80 10.97 -19.33
C TYR A 143 -1.01 12.03 -20.10
N GLN A 144 -0.15 12.79 -19.43
CA GLN A 144 0.75 13.73 -20.10
C GLN A 144 1.68 12.99 -21.07
N SER A 145 2.34 11.92 -20.62
CA SER A 145 3.24 11.13 -21.47
C SER A 145 2.52 10.53 -22.69
N LYS A 146 1.27 10.11 -22.55
CA LYS A 146 0.48 9.56 -23.67
C LYS A 146 0.03 10.63 -24.67
N LYS A 147 -0.15 11.89 -24.24
CA LYS A 147 -0.54 13.00 -25.14
C LYS A 147 0.62 13.44 -26.05
N PHE A 148 1.86 13.19 -25.64
CA PHE A 148 3.08 13.60 -26.37
C PHE A 148 3.81 12.43 -27.04
N ALA A 149 3.18 11.26 -27.10
CA ALA A 149 3.68 10.07 -27.79
C ALA A 149 2.76 9.70 -28.94
#